data_AF-A0A0N4W9L2-F1
#
_entry.id   AF-A0A0N4W9L2-F1
#
_cell.length_a   1.000
_cell.length_b   1.000
_cell.length_c   1.000
_cell.angle_alpha   90.00
_cell.angle_beta   90.00
_cell.angle_gamma   90.00
#
_symmetry.space_group_name_H-M   'P 1'
#
loop_
_entity.id
_entity.type
_entity.pdbx_description
1 polymer ?
#
loop_
_entity_poly.entity_id
_entity_poly.type
_entity_poly.pdbx_seq_one_letter_code
_entity_poly.pdbx_strand_id
1 'polypeptide(L)'
;MSRKTLLIVLGTLVVVVVLLVAAVVILIILASRISSSTSNQLHEEDTADQSIWANCSRICGKPDYEISHYPLVIISLNGFARSLLIRDLPSLSRIARCGVTSESVYPCFGAENSTNSMAIVTGLFPESQGHPDYIVPPSDYSHPLQDQLDQVELLPLVF
;
A
#
# COMPACT_ATOMS: atom_id res chain seq x y z
N MET A 1 22.57 -51.40 -54.69
CA MET A 1 22.95 -50.86 -53.36
C MET A 1 23.50 -52.00 -52.53
N SER A 2 24.77 -51.96 -52.11
CA SER A 2 25.43 -53.10 -51.46
C SER A 2 24.83 -53.35 -50.07
N ARG A 3 24.61 -54.61 -49.66
CA ARG A 3 24.08 -54.97 -48.33
C ARG A 3 24.83 -54.28 -47.18
N LYS A 4 26.14 -54.03 -47.38
CA LYS A 4 27.00 -53.28 -46.45
C LYS A 4 26.59 -51.81 -46.31
N THR A 5 26.30 -51.15 -47.43
CA THR A 5 25.81 -49.75 -47.45
C THR A 5 24.44 -49.63 -46.79
N LEU A 6 23.56 -50.62 -46.98
CA LEU A 6 22.23 -50.64 -46.37
C LEU A 6 22.30 -50.80 -44.84
N LEU A 7 23.20 -51.65 -44.33
CA LEU A 7 23.41 -51.81 -42.89
C LEU A 7 24.02 -50.54 -42.25
N ILE A 8 24.92 -49.86 -42.95
CA ILE A 8 25.50 -48.59 -42.47
C ILE A 8 24.42 -47.51 -42.38
N VAL A 9 23.60 -47.36 -43.43
CA VAL A 9 22.51 -46.37 -43.44
C VAL A 9 21.49 -46.67 -42.34
N LEU A 10 21.11 -47.93 -42.16
CA LEU A 10 20.17 -48.32 -41.10
C LEU A 10 20.76 -48.09 -39.70
N GLY A 11 22.04 -48.38 -39.50
CA GLY A 11 22.74 -48.10 -38.25
C GLY A 11 22.79 -46.60 -37.94
N THR A 12 23.12 -45.77 -38.93
CA THR A 12 23.12 -44.31 -38.76
C THR A 12 21.73 -43.76 -38.46
N LEU A 13 20.68 -44.29 -39.09
CA LEU A 13 19.30 -43.90 -38.84
C LEU A 13 18.90 -44.21 -37.39
N VAL A 14 19.22 -45.41 -36.89
CA VAL A 14 18.92 -45.80 -35.51
C VAL A 14 19.65 -44.91 -34.50
N VAL A 15 20.93 -44.60 -34.74
CA VAL A 15 21.70 -43.70 -33.86
C VAL A 15 21.09 -42.30 -33.82
N VAL A 16 20.68 -41.76 -34.98
CA VAL A 16 20.02 -40.44 -35.05
C VAL A 16 18.70 -40.43 -34.30
N VAL A 17 17.89 -41.49 -34.43
CA VAL A 17 16.61 -41.61 -33.70
C VAL A 17 16.84 -41.67 -32.19
N VAL A 18 17.83 -42.45 -31.74
CA VAL A 18 18.17 -42.54 -30.30
C VAL A 18 18.63 -41.19 -29.75
N LEU A 19 19.45 -40.44 -30.50
CA LEU A 19 19.89 -39.10 -30.10
C LEU A 19 18.72 -38.10 -30.02
N LEU A 20 17.77 -38.16 -30.95
CA LEU A 20 16.58 -37.31 -30.91
C LEU A 20 15.70 -37.61 -29.70
N VAL A 21 15.48 -38.89 -29.39
CA VAL A 21 14.70 -39.29 -28.21
C VAL A 21 15.38 -38.80 -26.93
N ALA A 22 16.71 -38.97 -26.82
CA ALA A 22 17.47 -38.48 -25.66
C ALA A 22 17.37 -36.95 -25.52
N ALA A 23 17.48 -36.19 -26.62
CA ALA A 23 17.36 -34.74 -26.61
C ALA A 23 15.95 -34.28 -26.16
N VAL A 24 14.89 -34.95 -26.63
CA VAL A 24 13.51 -34.65 -26.22
C VAL A 24 13.31 -34.92 -24.72
N VAL A 25 13.83 -36.04 -24.20
CA VAL A 25 13.76 -36.35 -22.76
C VAL A 25 14.50 -35.31 -21.91
N ILE A 26 15.69 -34.89 -22.34
CA ILE A 26 16.46 -33.83 -21.66
C ILE A 26 15.70 -32.50 -21.67
N LEU A 27 15.08 -32.12 -22.81
CA LEU A 27 14.26 -30.91 -22.90
C LEU A 27 13.03 -30.97 -21.98
N ILE A 28 12.37 -32.12 -21.86
CA ILE A 28 11.24 -32.30 -20.93
C ILE A 28 11.71 -32.13 -19.48
N ILE A 29 12.83 -32.75 -19.09
CA ILE A 29 13.38 -32.61 -17.73
C ILE A 29 13.78 -31.16 -17.43
N LEU A 30 14.43 -30.48 -18.39
CA LEU A 30 14.81 -29.07 -18.24
C LEU A 30 13.57 -28.17 -18.19
N ALA A 31 12.56 -28.42 -19.02
CA ALA A 31 11.28 -27.70 -18.97
C ALA A 31 10.55 -27.94 -17.65
N SER A 32 10.57 -29.15 -17.09
CA SER A 32 10.04 -29.43 -15.76
C SER A 32 10.82 -28.70 -14.65
N ARG A 33 12.15 -28.58 -14.78
CA ARG A 33 12.96 -27.80 -13.83
C ARG A 33 12.72 -26.30 -13.93
N ILE A 34 12.58 -25.75 -15.13
CA ILE A 34 12.25 -24.34 -15.36
C ILE A 34 10.81 -24.08 -14.88
N SER A 35 9.87 -24.97 -15.17
CA SER A 35 8.49 -24.87 -14.67
C SER A 35 8.41 -24.99 -13.15
N SER A 36 9.34 -25.71 -12.50
CA SER A 36 9.49 -25.71 -11.03
C SER A 36 10.22 -24.48 -10.47
N SER A 37 10.86 -23.66 -11.30
CA SER A 37 11.43 -22.35 -10.91
C SER A 37 10.56 -21.15 -11.30
N THR A 38 9.50 -21.36 -12.09
CA THR A 38 8.55 -20.31 -12.51
C THR A 38 7.11 -20.72 -12.15
N SER A 39 6.93 -21.35 -10.99
CA SER A 39 5.63 -21.50 -10.33
C SER A 39 5.71 -21.33 -8.81
N ASN A 40 6.70 -20.59 -8.31
CA ASN A 40 6.78 -20.11 -6.92
C ASN A 40 6.88 -18.57 -6.89
N GLN A 41 6.11 -17.89 -7.74
CA GLN A 41 5.92 -16.43 -7.64
C GLN A 41 4.49 -16.00 -7.94
N LEU A 42 3.52 -16.81 -7.53
CA LEU A 42 2.19 -16.35 -7.17
C LEU A 42 1.83 -17.11 -5.89
N HIS A 43 1.62 -16.38 -4.78
CA HIS A 43 1.49 -16.86 -3.40
C HIS A 43 2.78 -17.23 -2.65
N GLU A 44 3.61 -16.23 -2.36
CA GLU A 44 4.39 -16.20 -1.11
C GLU A 44 4.45 -14.76 -0.57
N GLU A 45 3.27 -14.20 -0.30
CA GLU A 45 3.07 -12.93 0.42
C GLU A 45 2.07 -13.12 1.59
N ASP A 46 1.95 -14.35 2.13
CA ASP A 46 1.02 -14.63 3.25
C ASP A 46 1.75 -15.04 4.55
N THR A 47 3.01 -15.51 4.48
CA THR A 47 3.73 -16.01 5.66
C THR A 47 4.54 -14.93 6.37
N ALA A 48 5.02 -13.90 5.67
CA ALA A 48 5.69 -12.76 6.29
C ALA A 48 4.70 -11.86 7.04
N ASP A 49 3.53 -11.62 6.45
CA ASP A 49 2.50 -10.75 7.00
C ASP A 49 1.86 -11.32 8.27
N GLN A 50 1.60 -12.64 8.35
CA GLN A 50 1.09 -13.23 9.60
C GLN A 50 2.04 -13.07 10.79
N SER A 51 3.35 -12.97 10.56
CA SER A 51 4.34 -12.80 11.63
C SER A 51 4.38 -11.39 12.22
N ILE A 52 4.10 -10.36 11.41
CA ILE A 52 4.21 -8.95 11.82
C ILE A 52 3.10 -8.59 12.81
N TRP A 53 1.88 -9.09 12.56
CA TRP A 53 0.71 -8.82 13.40
C TRP A 53 0.68 -9.68 14.68
N ALA A 54 1.44 -10.77 14.75
CA ALA A 54 1.50 -11.64 15.93
C ALA A 54 2.00 -10.93 17.20
N ASN A 55 2.81 -9.87 17.05
CA ASN A 55 3.32 -9.06 18.16
C ASN A 55 2.42 -7.87 18.54
N CYS A 56 1.27 -7.72 17.88
CA CYS A 56 0.35 -6.61 18.11
C CYS A 56 -0.80 -7.04 19.04
N SER A 57 -0.68 -6.69 20.33
CA SER A 57 -1.77 -6.92 21.30
C SER A 57 -3.00 -6.09 20.94
N ARG A 58 -4.16 -6.75 20.84
CA ARG A 58 -5.48 -6.14 20.66
C ARG A 58 -6.27 -6.03 21.97
N ILE A 59 -5.63 -6.27 23.11
CA ILE A 59 -6.30 -6.25 24.42
C ILE A 59 -6.56 -4.80 24.81
N CYS A 60 -7.83 -4.43 24.93
CA CYS A 60 -8.22 -3.13 25.43
C CYS A 60 -8.13 -3.11 26.96
N GLY A 61 -7.36 -2.18 27.54
CA GLY A 61 -7.19 -2.09 28.99
C GLY A 61 -8.42 -1.57 29.75
N LYS A 62 -9.49 -1.20 29.03
CA LYS A 62 -10.71 -0.61 29.55
C LYS A 62 -11.91 -1.23 28.81
N PRO A 63 -12.46 -2.34 29.31
CA PRO A 63 -13.57 -3.05 28.65
C PRO A 63 -14.84 -2.20 28.56
N ASP A 64 -14.97 -1.17 29.40
CA ASP A 64 -16.10 -0.23 29.38
C ASP A 64 -16.27 0.49 28.03
N TYR A 65 -15.19 0.67 27.27
CA TYR A 65 -15.23 1.26 25.92
C TYR A 65 -15.60 0.26 24.82
N GLU A 66 -15.67 -1.04 25.12
CA GLU A 66 -16.09 -2.07 24.15
C GLU A 66 -17.61 -2.28 24.14
N ILE A 67 -18.34 -1.74 25.12
CA ILE A 67 -19.74 -2.12 25.41
C ILE A 67 -20.75 -1.52 24.43
N SER A 68 -20.42 -0.40 23.76
CA SER A 68 -21.35 0.25 22.83
C SER A 68 -20.71 0.58 21.47
N HIS A 69 -19.61 1.34 21.44
CA HIS A 69 -18.88 1.70 20.22
C HIS A 69 -17.42 2.04 20.57
N TYR A 70 -16.46 1.68 19.71
CA TYR A 70 -15.07 2.08 19.88
C TYR A 70 -14.93 3.60 19.69
N PRO A 71 -14.26 4.33 20.61
CA PRO A 71 -14.06 5.77 20.44
C PRO A 71 -13.10 6.06 19.29
N LEU A 72 -13.46 7.05 18.45
CA LEU A 72 -12.59 7.54 17.38
C LEU A 72 -11.74 8.69 17.91
N VAL A 73 -10.41 8.56 17.80
CA VAL A 73 -9.46 9.63 18.12
C VAL A 73 -8.73 10.04 16.84
N ILE A 74 -8.89 11.31 16.45
CA ILE A 74 -8.18 11.90 15.31
C ILE A 74 -7.03 12.74 15.86
N ILE A 75 -5.79 12.40 15.49
CA ILE A 75 -4.58 13.13 15.89
C ILE A 75 -4.03 13.82 14.64
N SER A 76 -4.12 15.15 14.60
CA SER A 76 -3.55 15.96 13.52
C SER A 76 -2.15 16.45 13.89
N LEU A 77 -1.18 16.18 13.02
CA LEU A 77 0.22 16.62 13.17
C LEU A 77 0.56 17.59 12.04
N ASN A 78 0.56 18.89 12.32
CA ASN A 78 0.84 19.92 11.31
C ASN A 78 2.29 19.83 10.79
N GLY A 79 2.47 19.93 9.46
CA GLY A 79 3.79 19.86 8.82
C GLY A 79 4.47 18.50 8.92
N PHE A 80 3.73 17.44 9.25
CA PHE A 80 4.31 16.11 9.44
C PHE A 80 4.70 15.47 8.10
N ALA A 81 5.99 15.53 7.77
CA ALA A 81 6.53 14.95 6.56
C ALA A 81 6.82 13.44 6.73
N ARG A 82 6.72 12.68 5.64
CA ARG A 82 7.05 11.23 5.60
C ARG A 82 8.45 10.91 6.16
N SER A 83 9.42 11.79 5.94
CA SER A 83 10.78 11.64 6.47
C SER A 83 10.86 11.65 8.00
N LEU A 84 9.83 12.13 8.69
CA LEU A 84 9.73 12.11 10.15
C LEU A 84 9.23 10.76 10.69
N LEU A 85 8.52 9.96 9.90
CA LEU A 85 8.19 8.56 10.26
C LEU A 85 9.43 7.66 10.32
N ILE A 86 10.45 8.01 9.53
CA ILE A 86 11.74 7.29 9.50
C ILE A 86 12.58 7.62 10.75
N ARG A 87 12.29 8.73 11.43
CA ARG A 87 12.91 9.06 12.72
C ARG A 87 12.24 8.23 13.80
N ASP A 88 13.03 7.63 14.71
CA ASP A 88 12.58 6.72 15.76
C ASP A 88 11.59 7.37 16.75
N LEU A 89 10.33 7.49 16.34
CA LEU A 89 9.19 7.80 17.19
C LEU A 89 8.50 6.48 17.56
N PRO A 90 8.87 5.83 18.67
CA PRO A 90 8.48 4.44 18.96
C PRO A 90 6.97 4.22 18.99
N SER A 91 6.20 5.20 19.47
CA SER A 91 4.74 5.16 19.48
C SER A 91 4.16 5.16 18.07
N LEU A 92 4.64 6.06 17.20
CA LEU A 92 4.13 6.19 15.83
C LEU A 92 4.59 5.02 14.96
N SER A 93 5.82 4.53 15.15
CA SER A 93 6.32 3.31 14.52
C SER A 93 5.53 2.08 14.93
N ARG A 94 5.06 2.01 16.19
CA ARG A 94 4.17 0.93 16.64
C ARG A 94 2.78 1.04 16.02
N ILE A 95 2.22 2.25 15.90
CA ILE A 95 0.95 2.48 15.20
C ILE A 95 1.06 2.09 13.72
N ALA A 96 2.13 2.48 13.05
CA ALA A 96 2.37 2.12 11.65
C ALA A 96 2.57 0.61 11.43
N ARG A 97 3.21 -0.09 12.39
CA ARG A 97 3.45 -1.55 12.31
C ARG A 97 2.21 -2.37 12.66
N CYS A 98 1.43 -1.95 13.66
CA CYS A 98 0.30 -2.70 14.19
C CYS A 98 -1.07 -2.23 13.68
N GLY A 99 -1.11 -1.15 12.90
CA GLY A 99 -2.31 -0.57 12.33
C GLY A 99 -2.25 -0.55 10.81
N VAL A 100 -3.04 0.34 10.21
CA VAL A 100 -3.07 0.57 8.76
C VAL A 100 -2.34 1.87 8.45
N THR A 101 -1.48 1.86 7.45
CA THR A 101 -0.72 3.02 6.98
C THR A 101 -0.86 3.18 5.47
N SER A 102 -0.71 4.40 4.97
CA SER A 102 -0.56 4.71 3.55
C SER A 102 0.88 5.11 3.26
N GLU A 103 1.33 4.98 2.01
CA GLU A 103 2.65 5.47 1.57
C GLU A 103 2.75 7.00 1.68
N SER A 104 1.65 7.68 1.36
CA SER A 104 1.49 9.13 1.43
C SER A 104 0.01 9.52 1.53
N VAL A 105 -0.26 10.72 2.03
CA VAL A 105 -1.57 11.38 1.98
C VAL A 105 -1.36 12.71 1.28
N TYR A 106 -2.08 12.94 0.18
CA TYR A 106 -1.94 14.16 -0.60
C TYR A 106 -2.78 15.28 0.01
N PRO A 107 -2.18 16.45 0.33
CA PRO A 107 -2.94 17.60 0.79
C PRO A 107 -3.76 18.21 -0.36
N CYS A 108 -4.73 19.02 0.00
CA CYS A 108 -5.40 19.91 -0.95
C CYS A 108 -4.43 20.96 -1.51
N PHE A 109 -4.79 21.53 -2.66
CA PHE A 109 -4.03 22.61 -3.29
C PHE A 109 -3.85 23.80 -2.33
N GLY A 110 -2.69 24.47 -2.41
CA GLY A 110 -2.25 25.50 -1.46
C GLY A 110 -1.52 24.95 -0.24
N ALA A 111 -1.72 23.67 0.12
CA ALA A 111 -1.05 22.97 1.22
C ALA A 111 -1.12 23.70 2.60
N GLU A 112 -2.06 24.62 2.77
CA GLU A 112 -2.29 25.37 4.01
C GLU A 112 -2.91 24.50 5.09
N ASN A 113 -2.49 24.70 6.35
CA ASN A 113 -2.94 23.87 7.48
C ASN A 113 -4.45 23.98 7.73
N SER A 114 -5.02 25.20 7.67
CA SER A 114 -6.45 25.43 7.88
C SER A 114 -7.30 24.74 6.81
N THR A 115 -6.89 24.89 5.55
CA THR A 115 -7.55 24.29 4.39
C THR A 115 -7.54 22.77 4.45
N ASN A 116 -6.37 22.18 4.72
CA ASN A 116 -6.23 20.72 4.84
C ASN A 116 -7.00 20.17 6.04
N SER A 117 -6.98 20.86 7.19
CA SER A 117 -7.72 20.44 8.38
C SER A 117 -9.24 20.45 8.12
N MET A 118 -9.76 21.48 7.45
CA MET A 118 -11.18 21.54 7.10
C MET A 118 -11.55 20.47 6.08
N ALA A 119 -10.70 20.21 5.09
CA ALA A 119 -10.92 19.13 4.12
C ALA A 119 -10.95 17.74 4.78
N ILE A 120 -10.12 17.49 5.79
CA ILE A 120 -10.13 16.22 6.55
C ILE A 120 -11.44 16.06 7.33
N VAL A 121 -11.94 17.12 7.96
CA VAL A 121 -13.16 17.07 8.78
C VAL A 121 -14.42 16.99 7.92
N THR A 122 -14.45 17.70 6.79
CA THR A 122 -15.66 17.81 5.94
C THR A 122 -15.70 16.82 4.79
N GLY A 123 -14.55 16.29 4.35
CA GLY A 123 -14.44 15.50 3.13
C GLY A 123 -14.65 16.30 1.85
N LEU A 124 -14.68 17.63 1.94
CA LEU A 124 -14.96 18.54 0.82
C LEU A 124 -13.67 19.14 0.25
N PHE A 125 -13.69 19.51 -1.03
CA PHE A 125 -12.61 20.29 -1.63
C PHE A 125 -12.64 21.74 -1.12
N PRO A 126 -11.48 22.43 -1.03
CA PRO A 126 -11.42 23.81 -0.54
C PRO A 126 -12.38 24.77 -1.24
N GLU A 127 -12.53 24.60 -2.56
CA GLU A 127 -13.44 25.40 -3.40
C GLU A 127 -14.90 25.34 -2.91
N SER A 128 -15.32 24.18 -2.41
CA SER A 128 -16.69 23.94 -1.94
C SER A 128 -16.90 24.36 -0.48
N GLN A 129 -15.82 24.68 0.24
CA GLN A 129 -15.86 25.15 1.63
C GLN A 129 -16.00 26.67 1.74
N GLY A 130 -16.01 27.39 0.61
CA GLY A 130 -16.17 28.84 0.60
C GLY A 130 -14.98 29.61 1.18
N HIS A 131 -13.81 28.97 1.33
CA HIS A 131 -12.56 29.66 1.63
C HIS A 131 -11.90 30.03 0.29
N PRO A 132 -11.92 31.31 -0.13
CA PRO A 132 -11.27 31.71 -1.36
C PRO A 132 -9.76 31.61 -1.19
N ASP A 133 -9.12 31.18 -2.27
CA ASP A 133 -7.68 31.23 -2.47
C ASP A 133 -7.07 32.51 -1.87
N TYR A 134 -5.93 32.35 -1.22
CA TYR A 134 -5.03 33.43 -0.83
C TYR A 134 -4.72 34.30 -2.06
N ILE A 135 -5.44 35.41 -2.21
CA ILE A 135 -5.03 36.81 -2.31
C ILE A 135 -6.34 37.59 -2.47
N VAL A 136 -6.95 37.97 -1.34
CA VAL A 136 -7.93 39.06 -1.34
C VAL A 136 -7.10 40.35 -1.40
N PRO A 137 -7.26 41.22 -2.42
CA PRO A 137 -6.61 42.52 -2.40
C PRO A 137 -6.99 43.28 -1.12
N PRO A 138 -6.09 44.11 -0.55
CA PRO A 138 -6.23 44.67 0.81
C PRO A 138 -7.41 45.63 1.01
N SER A 139 -8.31 45.77 0.04
CA SER A 139 -9.49 46.61 0.11
C SER A 139 -10.70 45.98 0.81
N ASP A 140 -10.65 44.70 1.22
CA ASP A 140 -11.84 43.99 1.73
C ASP A 140 -11.64 43.28 3.08
N TYR A 141 -10.83 43.89 3.97
CA TYR A 141 -10.76 43.46 5.37
C TYR A 141 -11.81 44.18 6.20
N SER A 142 -13.03 43.65 6.23
CA SER A 142 -14.04 44.11 7.18
C SER A 142 -14.71 43.00 7.97
N HIS A 143 -14.04 41.88 8.28
CA HIS A 143 -14.46 41.01 9.38
C HIS A 143 -13.24 40.30 10.02
N PRO A 144 -13.08 40.34 11.36
CA PRO A 144 -11.98 39.67 12.04
C PRO A 144 -12.17 38.15 12.04
N LEU A 145 -11.08 37.44 11.73
CA LEU A 145 -10.91 35.99 11.61
C LEU A 145 -11.42 35.16 12.82
N GLN A 146 -11.68 35.80 13.95
CA GLN A 146 -12.14 35.17 15.19
C GLN A 146 -13.60 34.67 15.07
N ASP A 147 -14.47 35.40 14.37
CA ASP A 147 -15.89 35.04 14.22
C ASP A 147 -16.08 33.76 13.36
N GLN A 148 -15.13 33.45 12.47
CA GLN A 148 -15.21 32.25 11.63
C GLN A 148 -14.67 30.99 12.32
N LEU A 149 -13.72 31.13 13.25
CA LEU A 149 -13.25 30.02 14.08
C LEU A 149 -14.33 29.59 15.08
N ASP A 150 -15.06 30.54 15.66
CA ASP A 150 -16.18 30.27 16.57
C ASP A 150 -17.35 29.55 15.86
N GLN A 151 -17.58 29.82 14.56
CA GLN A 151 -18.62 29.11 13.78
C GLN A 151 -18.27 27.65 13.46
N VAL A 152 -16.98 27.30 13.39
CA VAL A 152 -16.54 25.92 13.13
C VAL A 152 -16.58 25.08 14.42
N GLU A 153 -16.33 25.68 15.59
CA GLU A 153 -16.58 25.02 16.88
C GLU A 153 -18.06 24.71 17.15
N LEU A 154 -18.98 25.39 16.45
CA LEU A 154 -20.43 25.26 16.61
C LEU A 154 -21.11 24.27 15.66
N LEU A 155 -20.37 23.67 14.71
CA LEU A 155 -20.92 22.56 13.93
C LEU A 155 -20.96 21.33 14.84
N PRO A 156 -22.14 20.80 15.22
CA PRO A 156 -22.19 19.55 15.93
C PRO A 156 -21.54 18.51 15.01
N LEU A 157 -20.47 17.87 15.51
CA LEU A 157 -19.96 16.62 14.96
C LEU A 157 -21.09 15.60 15.11
N VAL A 158 -21.98 15.57 14.13
CA VAL A 158 -23.00 14.54 13.99
C VAL A 158 -22.29 13.28 13.51
N PHE A 159 -22.09 12.36 14.44
CA PHE A 159 -21.89 10.94 14.15
C PHE A 159 -23.16 10.20 14.56
#